data_AF-A0A1X9YZB9-F1
#
_entry.id   AF-A0A1X9YZB9-F1
#
_cell.length_a   1.000
_cell.length_b   1.000
_cell.length_c   1.000
_cell.angle_alpha   90.00
_cell.angle_beta   90.00
_cell.angle_gamma   90.00
#
_symmetry.space_group_name_H-M   'P 1'
#
loop_
_entity.id
_entity.type
_entity.pdbx_description
1 polymer ?
#
loop_
_entity_poly.entity_id
_entity_poly.type
_entity_poly.pdbx_seq_one_letter_code
_entity_poly.pdbx_strand_id
1 'polypeptide(L)'
;MVDILYNYYRFGSASSNDIDILIDHPQALGAESDKELYQNLKRKFPEIAHWDINIIQIDNGKITKSIPSKGSIDAVHNSLADTYALHKQAHAFPLIGRQKRNILLAIIKCTKTLLTIFKITKRKEYYKHDLRPIVINGNFEQILNKINQLNFSESLFDDPQRNLDTYKSLIFRVGQTISLINGIEVYTKEDFKKYYPDLANIIDRKIIDIVPLFSKYLNLLTEEIKFLGIKQTLKNVIQYDETEIDFRTEKNITNS
;
A
#
# COMPACT_ATOMS: atom_id res chain seq x y z
N MET A 1 17.70 9.67 20.62
CA MET A 1 17.87 9.11 19.26
C MET A 1 18.80 7.93 19.43
N VAL A 2 18.48 6.79 18.82
CA VAL A 2 19.30 5.58 18.96
C VAL A 2 20.42 5.69 17.92
N ASP A 3 21.66 5.51 18.34
CA ASP A 3 22.79 5.43 17.43
C ASP A 3 22.89 3.99 16.93
N ILE A 4 22.36 3.75 15.73
CA ILE A 4 22.50 2.49 15.02
C ILE A 4 23.46 2.73 13.85
N LEU A 5 24.18 1.69 13.42
CA LEU A 5 25.23 1.75 12.39
C LEU A 5 24.81 2.36 11.03
N TYR A 6 23.52 2.62 10.83
CA TYR A 6 22.92 3.04 9.58
C TYR A 6 22.09 4.31 9.77
N ASN A 7 22.03 5.14 8.73
CA ASN A 7 21.08 6.25 8.70
C ASN A 7 19.65 5.71 8.72
N TYR A 8 18.77 6.38 9.47
CA TYR A 8 17.36 6.03 9.51
C TYR A 8 16.45 7.24 9.53
N TYR A 9 15.23 7.05 9.02
CA TYR A 9 14.28 8.13 8.81
C TYR A 9 12.89 7.71 9.26
N ARG A 10 12.26 8.54 10.10
CA ARG A 10 10.86 8.34 10.49
C ARG A 10 9.94 8.91 9.42
N PHE A 11 8.85 8.21 9.13
CA PHE A 11 7.88 8.63 8.12
C PHE A 11 6.44 8.27 8.56
N GLY A 12 5.44 8.68 7.78
CA GLY A 12 4.03 8.40 8.04
C GLY A 12 3.35 9.44 8.94
N SER A 13 2.19 9.08 9.50
CA SER A 13 1.33 9.99 10.27
C SER A 13 1.94 10.34 11.63
N ALA A 14 1.94 11.63 12.01
CA ALA A 14 2.40 12.08 13.33
C ALA A 14 1.59 11.49 14.49
N SER A 15 0.31 11.21 14.25
CA SER A 15 -0.63 10.63 15.23
C SER A 15 -0.57 9.10 15.32
N SER A 16 0.33 8.43 14.59
CA SER A 16 0.45 6.98 14.65
C SER A 16 1.11 6.53 15.96
N ASN A 17 0.55 5.50 16.58
CA ASN A 17 1.17 4.82 17.72
C ASN A 17 2.40 4.00 17.29
N ASP A 18 2.40 3.51 16.05
CA ASP A 18 3.50 2.75 15.47
C ASP A 18 4.60 3.72 14.98
N ILE A 19 5.87 3.35 15.21
CA ILE A 19 7.02 4.11 14.73
C ILE A 19 7.51 3.46 13.43
N ASP A 20 7.04 4.00 12.31
CA ASP A 20 7.47 3.63 10.97
C ASP A 20 8.86 4.20 10.66
N ILE A 21 9.84 3.32 10.39
CA ILE A 21 11.24 3.69 10.16
C ILE A 21 11.72 3.11 8.82
N LEU A 22 12.44 3.93 8.05
CA LEU A 22 13.24 3.48 6.91
C LEU A 22 14.72 3.49 7.32
N ILE A 23 15.40 2.36 7.21
CA ILE A 23 16.84 2.23 7.44
C ILE A 23 17.54 2.17 6.09
N ASP A 24 18.45 3.12 5.85
CA ASP A 24 19.24 3.17 4.62
C ASP A 24 20.45 2.24 4.73
N HIS A 25 20.39 1.17 3.95
CA HIS A 25 21.47 0.20 3.82
C HIS A 25 21.97 0.17 2.37
N PRO A 26 23.21 0.66 2.12
CA PRO A 26 23.76 0.78 0.77
C PRO A 26 23.85 -0.55 -0.01
N GLN A 27 23.87 -1.69 0.67
CA GLN A 27 23.96 -3.02 0.06
C GLN A 27 22.62 -3.76 0.02
N ALA A 28 21.50 -3.11 0.40
CA ALA A 28 20.20 -3.76 0.37
C ALA A 28 19.86 -4.23 -1.05
N LEU A 29 19.48 -5.49 -1.17
CA LEU A 29 19.14 -6.12 -2.46
C LEU A 29 17.66 -5.94 -2.81
N GLY A 30 16.83 -5.56 -1.83
CA GLY A 30 15.38 -5.59 -1.89
C GLY A 30 14.82 -7.01 -1.88
N ALA A 31 15.54 -7.95 -1.25
CA ALA A 31 15.25 -9.38 -1.27
C ALA A 31 15.16 -9.97 0.14
N GLU A 32 14.60 -11.18 0.27
CA GLU A 32 14.37 -11.84 1.57
C GLU A 32 15.63 -11.91 2.45
N SER A 33 16.82 -11.98 1.84
CA SER A 33 18.13 -11.91 2.51
C SER A 33 18.30 -10.65 3.37
N ASP A 34 17.68 -9.53 3.01
CA ASP A 34 17.73 -8.29 3.80
C ASP A 34 16.87 -8.38 5.08
N LYS A 35 15.98 -9.37 5.20
CA LYS A 35 15.22 -9.59 6.45
C LYS A 35 16.10 -10.09 7.59
N GLU A 36 17.20 -10.77 7.28
CA GLU A 36 18.17 -11.18 8.29
C GLU A 36 18.85 -9.96 8.93
N LEU A 37 19.14 -8.91 8.14
CA LEU A 37 19.66 -7.65 8.67
C LEU A 37 18.68 -7.03 9.67
N TYR A 38 17.39 -6.98 9.33
CA TYR A 38 16.36 -6.49 10.24
C TYR A 38 16.34 -7.27 11.57
N GLN A 39 16.38 -8.59 11.53
CA GLN A 39 16.40 -9.42 12.75
C GLN A 39 17.68 -9.20 13.57
N ASN A 40 18.83 -9.07 12.89
CA ASN A 40 20.10 -8.80 13.53
C ASN A 40 20.13 -7.43 14.22
N LEU A 41 19.56 -6.41 13.59
CA LEU A 41 19.43 -5.07 14.17
C LEU A 41 18.58 -5.09 15.44
N LYS A 42 17.40 -5.72 15.43
CA LYS A 42 16.55 -5.81 16.64
C LYS A 42 17.21 -6.58 17.78
N ARG A 43 18.00 -7.61 17.47
CA ARG A 43 18.75 -8.37 18.47
C ARG A 43 19.91 -7.56 19.07
N LYS A 44 20.60 -6.78 18.24
CA LYS A 44 21.76 -5.97 18.66
C LYS A 44 21.34 -4.69 19.39
N PHE A 45 20.19 -4.13 19.03
CA PHE A 45 19.66 -2.87 19.57
C PHE A 45 18.24 -3.10 20.10
N PRO A 46 18.09 -3.54 21.35
CA PRO A 46 16.76 -3.78 21.94
C PRO A 46 15.89 -2.52 21.98
N GLU A 47 16.48 -1.32 21.95
CA GLU A 47 15.73 -0.05 21.98
C GLU A 47 14.84 0.13 20.74
N ILE A 48 15.19 -0.50 19.61
CA ILE A 48 14.44 -0.41 18.34
C ILE A 48 13.49 -1.59 18.13
N ALA A 49 13.30 -2.46 19.14
CA ALA A 49 12.46 -3.64 19.02
C ALA A 49 11.00 -3.31 18.64
N HIS A 50 10.51 -2.15 19.09
CA HIS A 50 9.17 -1.64 18.81
C HIS A 50 9.04 -0.88 17.48
N TRP A 51 10.13 -0.64 16.75
CA TRP A 51 10.09 0.02 15.46
C TRP A 51 9.54 -0.92 14.37
N ASP A 52 8.75 -0.36 13.47
CA ASP A 52 8.29 -1.04 12.26
C ASP A 52 9.16 -0.61 11.07
N ILE A 53 10.18 -1.44 10.81
CA ILE A 53 11.34 -1.10 9.98
C ILE A 53 11.16 -1.61 8.55
N ASN A 54 11.47 -0.74 7.59
CA ASN A 54 11.87 -1.17 6.25
C ASN A 54 13.34 -0.86 6.01
N ILE A 55 14.06 -1.82 5.45
CA ILE A 55 15.37 -1.60 4.86
C ILE A 55 15.18 -1.03 3.46
N ILE A 56 15.85 0.08 3.18
CA ILE A 56 15.85 0.75 1.89
C ILE A 56 17.28 0.90 1.37
N GLN A 57 17.41 1.11 0.07
CA GLN A 57 18.64 1.59 -0.53
C GLN A 57 18.38 2.98 -1.11
N ILE A 58 19.20 3.97 -0.74
CA ILE A 58 19.20 5.29 -1.36
C ILE A 58 20.41 5.41 -2.28
N ASP A 59 20.15 5.65 -3.56
CA ASP A 59 21.17 5.92 -4.57
C ASP A 59 20.88 7.27 -5.25
N ASN A 60 21.85 8.18 -5.24
CA ASN A 60 21.74 9.53 -5.80
C ASN A 60 20.46 10.27 -5.39
N GLY A 61 20.11 10.19 -4.10
CA GLY A 61 18.93 10.83 -3.53
C GLY A 61 17.60 10.17 -3.92
N LYS A 62 17.61 8.96 -4.50
CA LYS A 62 16.41 8.19 -4.85
C LYS A 62 16.39 6.87 -4.11
N ILE A 63 15.20 6.49 -3.61
CA ILE A 63 15.02 5.14 -3.08
C ILE A 63 14.94 4.20 -4.28
N THR A 64 15.77 3.16 -4.31
CA THR A 64 15.85 2.17 -5.39
C THR A 64 15.43 0.78 -4.95
N LYS A 65 15.46 0.50 -3.64
CA LYS A 65 15.03 -0.77 -3.02
C LYS A 65 14.26 -0.49 -1.73
N SER A 66 13.31 -1.35 -1.39
CA SER A 66 12.58 -1.30 -0.12
C SER A 66 12.08 -2.69 0.28
N ILE A 67 12.37 -3.12 1.51
CA ILE A 67 11.90 -4.39 2.06
C ILE A 67 11.69 -4.31 3.60
N PRO A 68 10.62 -4.91 4.17
CA PRO A 68 9.45 -5.45 3.48
C PRO A 68 8.76 -4.39 2.61
N SER A 69 8.13 -4.82 1.52
CA SER A 69 7.44 -3.92 0.59
C SER A 69 6.17 -3.36 1.24
N LYS A 70 6.28 -2.32 2.09
CA LYS A 70 5.12 -1.56 2.60
C LYS A 70 4.40 -0.75 1.50
N GLY A 71 5.07 -0.53 0.37
CA GLY A 71 4.54 0.15 -0.81
C GLY A 71 5.40 -0.16 -2.04
N SER A 72 5.03 0.36 -3.20
CA SER A 72 5.97 0.44 -4.32
C SER A 72 7.10 1.44 -4.01
N ILE A 73 8.24 1.31 -4.68
CA ILE A 73 9.42 2.15 -4.41
C ILE A 73 9.10 3.65 -4.53
N ASP A 74 8.34 4.02 -5.57
CA ASP A 74 7.85 5.38 -5.79
C ASP A 74 6.95 5.87 -4.65
N ALA A 75 6.09 4.98 -4.12
CA ALA A 75 5.23 5.30 -2.98
C ALA A 75 6.02 5.51 -1.68
N VAL A 76 7.02 4.67 -1.40
CA VAL A 76 7.87 4.78 -0.21
C VAL A 76 8.72 6.05 -0.28
N HIS A 77 9.29 6.36 -1.45
CA HIS A 77 10.08 7.56 -1.68
C HIS A 77 9.26 8.83 -1.42
N ASN A 78 8.12 8.96 -2.09
CA ASN A 78 7.28 10.15 -1.95
C ASN A 78 6.65 10.23 -0.55
N SER A 79 6.35 9.09 0.09
CA SER A 79 5.87 9.06 1.49
C SER A 79 6.91 9.63 2.45
N LEU A 80 8.18 9.23 2.33
CA LEU A 80 9.26 9.82 3.13
C LEU A 80 9.36 11.33 2.84
N ALA A 81 9.34 11.73 1.56
CA ALA A 81 9.44 13.13 1.19
C ALA A 81 8.34 14.01 1.81
N ASP A 82 7.09 13.54 1.83
CA ASP A 82 5.95 14.31 2.34
C ASP A 82 5.83 14.30 3.87
N THR A 83 6.32 13.24 4.51
CA THR A 83 6.10 13.05 5.95
C THR A 83 7.34 13.28 6.80
N TYR A 84 8.51 13.46 6.21
CA TYR A 84 9.77 13.63 6.94
C TYR A 84 9.71 14.76 7.97
N ALA A 85 9.14 15.92 7.59
CA ALA A 85 9.02 17.10 8.45
C ALA A 85 8.02 16.94 9.61
N LEU A 86 7.18 15.89 9.59
CA LEU A 86 6.21 15.61 10.66
C LEU A 86 6.86 14.99 11.89
N HIS A 87 8.14 14.61 11.81
CA HIS A 87 8.85 13.87 12.83
C HIS A 87 10.17 14.55 13.19
N LYS A 88 10.64 14.35 14.43
CA LYS A 88 12.02 14.68 14.79
C LYS A 88 12.96 13.65 14.18
N GLN A 89 13.91 14.11 13.38
CA GLN A 89 14.81 13.26 12.60
C GLN A 89 16.22 13.26 13.20
N ALA A 90 16.91 12.14 13.07
CA ALA A 90 18.30 11.99 13.52
C ALA A 90 19.33 12.37 12.45
N HIS A 91 18.94 12.26 11.18
CA HIS A 91 19.80 12.46 10.02
C HIS A 91 19.14 13.45 9.06
N ALA A 92 19.95 14.19 8.29
CA ALA A 92 19.46 15.13 7.29
C ALA A 92 18.59 14.46 6.22
N PHE A 93 17.70 15.23 5.59
CA PHE A 93 16.80 14.70 4.57
C PHE A 93 17.58 14.16 3.37
N PRO A 94 17.42 12.88 2.98
CA PRO A 94 18.33 12.24 2.03
C PRO A 94 17.85 12.27 0.57
N LEU A 95 16.60 12.68 0.32
CA LEU A 95 15.98 12.52 -1.00
C LEU A 95 16.09 13.79 -1.85
N ILE A 96 16.14 13.59 -3.17
CA ILE A 96 16.13 14.66 -4.17
C ILE A 96 14.84 14.55 -5.00
N GLY A 97 13.96 15.53 -4.84
CA GLY A 97 12.70 15.62 -5.57
C GLY A 97 11.69 14.52 -5.21
N ARG A 98 10.70 14.34 -6.10
CA ARG A 98 9.71 13.25 -6.04
C ARG A 98 9.97 12.25 -7.16
N GLN A 99 9.51 11.02 -6.98
CA GLN A 99 9.43 10.02 -8.06
C GLN A 99 8.06 10.05 -8.75
N LYS A 100 8.05 9.83 -10.07
CA LYS A 100 6.81 9.62 -10.85
C LYS A 100 6.11 8.38 -10.29
N ARG A 101 4.84 8.53 -9.92
CA ARG A 101 4.05 7.42 -9.37
C ARG A 101 3.64 6.43 -10.44
N ASN A 102 3.74 5.14 -10.12
CA ASN A 102 3.23 4.08 -10.96
C ASN A 102 1.75 3.81 -10.65
N ILE A 103 0.86 4.49 -11.37
CA ILE A 103 -0.60 4.42 -11.16
C ILE A 103 -1.13 3.00 -11.41
N LEU A 104 -0.68 2.35 -12.49
CA LEU A 104 -1.09 0.97 -12.80
C LEU A 104 -0.72 0.00 -11.66
N LEU A 105 0.50 0.08 -11.15
CA LEU A 105 0.94 -0.77 -10.05
C LEU A 105 0.13 -0.52 -8.77
N ALA A 106 -0.22 0.73 -8.48
CA ALA A 106 -1.07 1.07 -7.34
C ALA A 106 -2.47 0.44 -7.47
N ILE A 107 -3.09 0.53 -8.65
CA ILE A 107 -4.38 -0.08 -8.96
C ILE A 107 -4.31 -1.61 -8.81
N ILE A 108 -3.28 -2.24 -9.39
CA ILE A 108 -3.08 -3.69 -9.30
C ILE A 108 -2.93 -4.13 -7.84
N LYS A 109 -2.10 -3.43 -7.06
CA LYS A 109 -1.92 -3.74 -5.64
C LYS A 109 -3.20 -3.54 -4.84
N CYS A 110 -3.97 -2.48 -5.11
CA CYS A 110 -5.25 -2.22 -4.46
C CYS A 110 -6.26 -3.35 -4.74
N THR A 111 -6.54 -3.62 -6.01
CA THR A 111 -7.50 -4.65 -6.44
C THR A 111 -7.09 -6.04 -5.96
N LYS A 112 -5.81 -6.42 -6.07
CA LYS A 112 -5.29 -7.68 -5.55
C LYS A 112 -5.47 -7.79 -4.03
N THR A 113 -5.25 -6.72 -3.28
CA THR A 113 -5.44 -6.72 -1.82
C THR A 113 -6.91 -6.95 -1.46
N LEU A 114 -7.83 -6.24 -2.13
CA LEU A 114 -9.27 -6.37 -1.93
C LEU A 114 -9.78 -7.79 -2.20
N LEU A 115 -9.25 -8.46 -3.23
CA LEU A 115 -9.64 -9.84 -3.53
C LEU A 115 -8.96 -10.86 -2.61
N THR A 116 -7.67 -10.67 -2.29
CA THR A 116 -6.89 -11.68 -1.56
C THR A 116 -7.06 -11.62 -0.05
N ILE A 117 -7.59 -10.53 0.52
CA ILE A 117 -7.85 -10.43 1.96
C ILE A 117 -8.71 -11.61 2.45
N PHE A 118 -9.71 -12.01 1.67
CA PHE A 118 -10.63 -13.10 2.01
C PHE A 118 -9.94 -14.45 2.24
N LYS A 119 -8.75 -14.68 1.66
CA LYS A 119 -7.95 -15.91 1.83
C LYS A 119 -7.66 -16.22 3.30
N ILE A 120 -7.50 -15.19 4.14
CA ILE A 120 -7.10 -15.32 5.56
C ILE A 120 -8.26 -15.07 6.52
N THR A 121 -9.49 -14.96 6.02
CA THR A 121 -10.69 -14.60 6.79
C THR A 121 -11.56 -15.83 7.07
N LYS A 122 -12.63 -15.66 7.86
CA LYS A 122 -13.67 -16.70 8.01
C LYS A 122 -14.34 -17.07 6.67
N ARG A 123 -14.20 -16.19 5.66
CA ARG A 123 -14.75 -16.35 4.30
C ARG A 123 -13.71 -16.93 3.32
N LYS A 124 -12.78 -17.75 3.80
CA LYS A 124 -11.77 -18.43 2.96
C LYS A 124 -12.38 -19.31 1.85
N GLU A 125 -13.54 -19.91 2.07
CA GLU A 125 -14.21 -20.73 1.05
C GLU A 125 -14.75 -19.86 -0.08
N TYR A 126 -15.33 -18.69 0.22
CA TYR A 126 -15.68 -17.68 -0.78
C TYR A 126 -14.45 -17.25 -1.61
N TYR A 127 -13.30 -17.05 -0.95
CA TYR A 127 -12.07 -16.80 -1.70
C TYR A 127 -11.73 -17.96 -2.64
N LYS A 128 -11.75 -19.20 -2.14
CA LYS A 128 -11.32 -20.39 -2.88
C LYS A 128 -12.21 -20.66 -4.10
N HIS A 129 -13.52 -20.51 -3.96
CA HIS A 129 -14.50 -20.88 -4.98
C HIS A 129 -14.84 -19.71 -5.92
N ASP A 130 -14.94 -18.47 -5.41
CA ASP A 130 -15.42 -17.33 -6.19
C ASP A 130 -14.32 -16.35 -6.62
N LEU A 131 -13.33 -16.09 -5.76
CA LEU A 131 -12.33 -15.05 -6.01
C LEU A 131 -11.05 -15.59 -6.67
N ARG A 132 -10.56 -16.73 -6.20
CA ARG A 132 -9.29 -17.33 -6.66
C ARG A 132 -9.29 -17.61 -8.18
N PRO A 133 -10.36 -18.13 -8.81
CA PRO A 133 -10.38 -18.31 -10.26
C PRO A 133 -10.17 -16.99 -11.01
N ILE A 134 -10.74 -15.89 -10.54
CA ILE A 134 -10.59 -14.55 -11.13
C ILE A 134 -9.17 -14.01 -10.88
N VAL A 135 -8.66 -14.17 -9.66
CA VAL A 135 -7.29 -13.76 -9.27
C VAL A 135 -6.20 -14.52 -10.03
N ILE A 136 -6.45 -15.73 -10.52
CA ILE A 136 -5.46 -16.55 -11.25
C ILE A 136 -5.67 -16.45 -12.77
N ASN A 137 -6.92 -16.53 -13.24
CA ASN A 137 -7.22 -16.70 -14.67
C ASN A 137 -8.04 -15.55 -15.27
N GLY A 138 -8.66 -14.70 -14.44
CA GLY A 138 -9.57 -13.64 -14.91
C GLY A 138 -8.85 -12.45 -15.55
N ASN A 139 -9.41 -11.90 -16.62
CA ASN A 139 -8.89 -10.67 -17.24
C ASN A 139 -9.12 -9.43 -16.33
N PHE A 140 -8.60 -8.28 -16.72
CA PHE A 140 -8.67 -7.07 -15.88
C PHE A 140 -10.11 -6.60 -15.66
N GLU A 141 -10.96 -6.69 -16.68
CA GLU A 141 -12.38 -6.34 -16.57
C GLU A 141 -13.12 -7.26 -15.57
N GLN A 142 -12.87 -8.57 -15.61
CA GLN A 142 -13.42 -9.52 -14.65
C GLN A 142 -12.98 -9.23 -13.22
N ILE A 143 -11.73 -8.79 -13.04
CA ILE A 143 -11.24 -8.31 -11.73
C ILE A 143 -12.07 -7.13 -11.25
N LEU A 144 -12.23 -6.08 -12.08
CA LEU A 144 -12.99 -4.88 -11.70
C LEU A 144 -14.46 -5.17 -11.42
N ASN A 145 -15.10 -6.00 -12.25
CA ASN A 145 -16.47 -6.43 -12.04
C ASN A 145 -16.61 -7.18 -10.71
N LYS A 146 -15.62 -7.99 -10.32
CA LYS A 146 -15.66 -8.68 -9.03
C LYS A 146 -15.46 -7.74 -7.84
N ILE A 147 -14.62 -6.70 -7.98
CA ILE A 147 -14.44 -5.68 -6.94
C ILE A 147 -15.77 -5.02 -6.57
N ASN A 148 -16.59 -4.65 -7.55
CA ASN A 148 -17.92 -4.05 -7.31
C ASN A 148 -18.93 -4.99 -6.64
N GLN A 149 -18.68 -6.30 -6.68
CA GLN A 149 -19.53 -7.32 -6.07
C GLN A 149 -19.03 -7.73 -4.68
N LEU A 150 -17.90 -7.19 -4.21
CA LEU A 150 -17.42 -7.51 -2.88
C LEU A 150 -18.40 -6.98 -1.84
N ASN A 151 -18.83 -7.87 -0.95
CA ASN A 151 -19.74 -7.57 0.13
C ASN A 151 -18.98 -7.62 1.47
N PHE A 152 -19.12 -6.58 2.30
CA PHE A 152 -18.54 -6.49 3.64
C PHE A 152 -19.61 -6.49 4.75
N SER A 153 -20.83 -6.96 4.47
CA SER A 153 -21.94 -7.07 5.44
C SER A 153 -21.66 -8.02 6.60
N GLU A 154 -20.78 -8.99 6.39
CA GLU A 154 -20.32 -9.90 7.43
C GLU A 154 -18.91 -9.52 7.89
N SER A 155 -18.65 -9.69 9.18
CA SER A 155 -17.31 -9.55 9.72
C SER A 155 -16.32 -10.48 8.99
N LEU A 156 -15.10 -10.01 8.75
CA LEU A 156 -14.05 -10.82 8.12
C LEU A 156 -13.42 -11.79 9.12
N PHE A 157 -13.35 -11.40 10.39
CA PHE A 157 -12.76 -12.17 11.48
C PHE A 157 -13.73 -12.28 12.66
N ASP A 158 -13.44 -13.19 13.58
CA ASP A 158 -14.18 -13.27 14.85
C ASP A 158 -13.75 -12.17 15.83
N ASP A 159 -12.48 -11.74 15.76
CA ASP A 159 -11.94 -10.63 16.55
C ASP A 159 -12.42 -9.25 16.02
N PRO A 160 -13.20 -8.48 16.79
CA PRO A 160 -13.68 -7.16 16.39
C PRO A 160 -12.56 -6.16 16.12
N GLN A 161 -11.48 -6.18 16.90
CA GLN A 161 -10.38 -5.23 16.73
C GLN A 161 -9.65 -5.48 15.42
N ARG A 162 -9.37 -6.75 15.11
CA ARG A 162 -8.79 -7.15 13.82
C ARG A 162 -9.67 -6.76 12.64
N ASN A 163 -10.99 -6.82 12.78
CA ASN A 163 -11.91 -6.31 11.76
C ASN A 163 -11.73 -4.80 11.54
N LEU A 164 -11.77 -4.00 12.61
CA LEU A 164 -11.58 -2.54 12.52
C LEU A 164 -10.24 -2.17 11.88
N ASP A 165 -9.15 -2.83 12.28
CA ASP A 165 -7.82 -2.61 11.68
C ASP A 165 -7.77 -3.00 10.19
N THR A 166 -8.45 -4.09 9.82
CA THR A 166 -8.53 -4.53 8.44
C THR A 166 -9.36 -3.56 7.60
N TYR A 167 -10.53 -3.13 8.07
CA TYR A 167 -11.38 -2.18 7.34
C TYR A 167 -10.71 -0.83 7.15
N LYS A 168 -10.06 -0.30 8.19
CA LYS A 168 -9.18 0.88 8.11
C LYS A 168 -8.14 0.71 7.01
N SER A 169 -7.40 -0.40 7.01
CA SER A 169 -6.34 -0.67 6.02
C SER A 169 -6.86 -0.75 4.59
N LEU A 170 -7.97 -1.49 4.38
CA LEU A 170 -8.60 -1.64 3.07
C LEU A 170 -9.11 -0.30 2.53
N ILE A 171 -9.89 0.43 3.34
CA ILE A 171 -10.49 1.69 2.87
C ILE A 171 -9.43 2.77 2.65
N PHE A 172 -8.39 2.82 3.48
CA PHE A 172 -7.26 3.72 3.30
C PHE A 172 -6.57 3.46 1.96
N ARG A 173 -6.33 2.18 1.63
CA ARG A 173 -5.76 1.79 0.33
C ARG A 173 -6.66 2.15 -0.85
N VAL A 174 -7.98 1.98 -0.71
CA VAL A 174 -8.97 2.37 -1.74
C VAL A 174 -8.92 3.89 -1.97
N GLY A 175 -9.04 4.69 -0.92
CA GLY A 175 -9.00 6.15 -1.05
C GLY A 175 -7.65 6.66 -1.55
N GLN A 176 -6.53 6.09 -1.11
CA GLN A 176 -5.20 6.43 -1.66
C GLN A 176 -5.12 6.16 -3.17
N THR A 177 -5.72 5.07 -3.64
CA THR A 177 -5.70 4.71 -5.06
C THR A 177 -6.58 5.66 -5.88
N ILE A 178 -7.78 5.98 -5.39
CA ILE A 178 -8.68 6.97 -6.01
C ILE A 178 -8.00 8.35 -6.07
N SER A 179 -7.42 8.81 -4.96
CA SER A 179 -6.68 10.07 -4.91
C SER A 179 -5.55 10.08 -5.94
N LEU A 180 -4.78 8.98 -6.03
CA LEU A 180 -3.65 8.89 -6.94
C LEU A 180 -4.07 8.93 -8.42
N ILE A 181 -5.18 8.26 -8.78
CA ILE A 181 -5.76 8.35 -10.13
C ILE A 181 -6.08 9.81 -10.48
N ASN A 182 -6.54 10.58 -9.49
CA ASN A 182 -6.84 12.00 -9.59
C ASN A 182 -5.63 12.93 -9.39
N GLY A 183 -4.40 12.39 -9.40
CA GLY A 183 -3.17 13.18 -9.28
C GLY A 183 -2.84 13.67 -7.87
N ILE A 184 -3.51 13.16 -6.84
CA ILE A 184 -3.32 13.52 -5.43
C ILE A 184 -2.66 12.37 -4.68
N GLU A 185 -1.57 12.66 -3.96
CA GLU A 185 -0.91 11.67 -3.12
C GLU A 185 -1.29 11.87 -1.65
N VAL A 186 -1.74 10.80 -1.00
CA VAL A 186 -2.20 10.82 0.40
C VAL A 186 -1.38 9.82 1.19
N TYR A 187 -0.67 10.28 2.23
CA TYR A 187 0.23 9.44 3.04
C TYR A 187 -0.13 9.37 4.52
N THR A 188 -0.87 10.36 5.02
CA THR A 188 -1.22 10.45 6.42
C THR A 188 -2.72 10.23 6.65
N LYS A 189 -3.09 9.83 7.87
CA LYS A 189 -4.49 9.71 8.28
C LYS A 189 -5.17 11.08 8.27
N GLU A 190 -4.43 12.13 8.63
CA GLU A 190 -4.88 13.51 8.66
C GLU A 190 -5.25 13.98 7.25
N ASP A 191 -4.35 13.81 6.28
CA ASP A 191 -4.61 14.15 4.88
C ASP A 191 -5.77 13.32 4.33
N PHE A 192 -5.80 12.02 4.64
CA PHE A 192 -6.89 11.15 4.20
C PHE A 192 -8.25 11.64 4.72
N LYS A 193 -8.34 12.01 6.00
CA LYS A 193 -9.59 12.54 6.58
C LYS A 193 -9.99 13.89 5.99
N LYS A 194 -9.03 14.69 5.50
CA LYS A 194 -9.31 15.93 4.77
C LYS A 194 -9.95 15.66 3.41
N TYR A 195 -9.45 14.67 2.66
CA TYR A 195 -10.01 14.31 1.34
C TYR A 195 -11.27 13.44 1.43
N TYR A 196 -11.40 12.63 2.48
CA TYR A 196 -12.49 11.67 2.67
C TYR A 196 -13.11 11.78 4.08
N PRO A 197 -13.80 12.89 4.38
CA PRO A 197 -14.33 13.14 5.73
C PRO A 197 -15.39 12.13 6.18
N ASP A 198 -16.17 11.56 5.26
CA ASP A 198 -17.17 10.52 5.56
C ASP A 198 -16.52 9.18 5.98
N LEU A 199 -15.26 8.95 5.62
CA LEU A 199 -14.47 7.78 6.01
C LEU A 199 -13.72 7.96 7.33
N ALA A 200 -13.72 9.15 7.92
CA ALA A 200 -12.93 9.47 9.12
C ALA A 200 -13.19 8.51 10.28
N ASN A 201 -14.44 8.11 10.48
CA ASN A 201 -14.81 7.17 11.54
C ASN A 201 -14.20 5.77 11.31
N ILE A 202 -14.08 5.30 10.07
CA ILE A 202 -13.39 4.03 9.77
C ILE A 202 -11.89 4.17 10.03
N ILE A 203 -11.30 5.31 9.65
CA ILE A 203 -9.88 5.59 9.88
C ILE A 203 -9.54 5.63 11.38
N ASP A 204 -10.42 6.23 12.18
CA ASP A 204 -10.30 6.32 13.63
C ASP A 204 -10.81 5.05 14.36
N ARG A 205 -11.18 3.99 13.61
CA ARG A 205 -11.65 2.70 14.12
C ARG A 205 -12.89 2.79 15.01
N LYS A 206 -13.77 3.75 14.75
CA LYS A 206 -15.05 3.87 15.44
C LYS A 206 -16.03 2.84 14.88
N ILE A 207 -16.88 2.30 15.76
CA ILE A 207 -17.95 1.36 15.38
C ILE A 207 -19.01 2.14 14.58
N ILE A 208 -19.15 1.80 13.30
CA ILE A 208 -20.16 2.35 12.40
C ILE A 208 -20.65 1.24 11.47
N ASP A 209 -21.78 1.46 10.79
CA ASP A 209 -22.12 0.66 9.62
C ASP A 209 -21.19 1.02 8.47
N ILE A 210 -20.27 0.09 8.15
CA ILE A 210 -19.26 0.29 7.11
C ILE A 210 -19.77 -0.06 5.71
N VAL A 211 -20.87 -0.82 5.60
CA VAL A 211 -21.27 -1.46 4.34
C VAL A 211 -21.59 -0.42 3.27
N PRO A 212 -22.42 0.61 3.53
CA PRO A 212 -22.74 1.61 2.53
C PRO A 212 -21.51 2.38 2.04
N LEU A 213 -20.58 2.67 2.95
CA LEU A 213 -19.34 3.38 2.64
C LEU A 213 -18.41 2.52 1.78
N PHE A 214 -18.20 1.25 2.14
CA PHE A 214 -17.40 0.35 1.31
C PHE A 214 -18.00 0.20 -0.09
N SER A 215 -19.30 -0.07 -0.22
CA SER A 215 -19.94 -0.19 -1.53
C SER A 215 -19.80 1.08 -2.37
N LYS A 216 -20.01 2.26 -1.76
CA LYS A 216 -19.81 3.57 -2.42
C LYS A 216 -18.38 3.70 -2.96
N TYR A 217 -17.37 3.44 -2.14
CA TYR A 217 -15.97 3.67 -2.51
C TYR A 217 -15.39 2.60 -3.43
N LEU A 218 -15.90 1.36 -3.41
CA LEU A 218 -15.55 0.35 -4.41
C LEU A 218 -16.12 0.70 -5.79
N ASN A 219 -17.37 1.16 -5.84
CA ASN A 219 -17.97 1.65 -7.08
C ASN A 219 -17.16 2.82 -7.63
N LEU A 220 -16.89 3.84 -6.82
CA LEU A 220 -16.07 5.00 -7.20
C LEU A 220 -14.68 4.56 -7.71
N LEU A 221 -14.00 3.64 -7.01
CA LEU A 221 -12.71 3.11 -7.46
C LEU A 221 -12.80 2.53 -8.88
N THR A 222 -13.81 1.71 -9.16
CA THR A 222 -13.92 1.11 -10.51
C THR A 222 -14.34 2.10 -11.58
N GLU A 223 -15.14 3.12 -11.24
CA GLU A 223 -15.51 4.20 -12.16
C GLU A 223 -14.28 5.03 -12.54
N GLU A 224 -13.45 5.40 -11.56
CA GLU A 224 -12.19 6.12 -11.76
C GLU A 224 -11.21 5.31 -12.62
N ILE A 225 -11.06 4.01 -12.35
CA ILE A 225 -10.22 3.11 -13.16
C ILE A 225 -10.72 3.03 -14.61
N LYS A 226 -12.05 2.99 -14.82
CA LYS A 226 -12.64 2.97 -16.17
C LYS A 226 -12.43 4.30 -16.89
N PHE A 227 -12.62 5.42 -16.20
CA PHE A 227 -12.43 6.76 -16.74
C PHE A 227 -10.98 7.02 -17.15
N LEU A 228 -10.02 6.45 -16.40
CA LEU A 228 -8.59 6.49 -16.72
C LEU A 228 -8.26 5.90 -18.10
N GLY A 229 -9.13 5.05 -18.66
CA GLY A 229 -8.97 4.52 -20.02
C GLY A 229 -7.87 3.45 -20.13
N ILE A 230 -7.65 2.67 -19.06
CA ILE A 230 -6.71 1.55 -19.06
C ILE A 230 -7.11 0.55 -20.15
N LYS A 231 -6.16 0.20 -21.01
CA LYS A 231 -6.35 -0.79 -22.09
C LYS A 231 -5.72 -2.11 -21.70
N GLN A 232 -6.42 -3.21 -21.91
CA GLN A 232 -5.83 -4.54 -21.81
C GLN A 232 -5.26 -4.94 -23.18
N THR A 233 -3.93 -5.05 -23.28
CA THR A 233 -3.22 -5.32 -24.54
C THR A 233 -2.98 -6.82 -24.78
N LEU A 234 -2.74 -7.57 -23.70
CA LEU A 234 -2.60 -9.03 -23.70
C LEU A 234 -3.39 -9.64 -22.55
N LYS A 235 -3.44 -10.98 -22.47
CA LYS A 235 -4.19 -11.71 -21.44
C LYS A 235 -3.92 -11.20 -20.01
N ASN A 236 -2.67 -10.87 -19.69
CA ASN A 236 -2.24 -10.43 -18.37
C ASN A 236 -1.62 -9.02 -18.37
N VAL A 237 -1.65 -8.29 -19.49
CA VAL A 237 -0.96 -7.01 -19.63
C VAL A 237 -1.96 -5.88 -19.79
N ILE A 238 -1.81 -4.84 -18.97
CA ILE A 238 -2.57 -3.60 -19.05
C ILE A 238 -1.64 -2.42 -19.32
N GLN A 239 -2.18 -1.43 -20.03
CA GLN A 239 -1.47 -0.22 -20.44
C GLN A 239 -2.25 1.04 -20.05
N TYR A 240 -1.50 2.04 -19.59
CA TYR A 240 -1.96 3.41 -19.41
C TYR A 240 -0.78 4.36 -19.60
N ASP A 241 -0.99 5.42 -20.38
CA ASP A 241 0.10 6.30 -20.82
C ASP A 241 1.20 5.45 -21.52
N GLU A 242 2.46 5.72 -21.25
CA GLU A 242 3.62 4.95 -21.73
C GLU A 242 3.93 3.72 -20.87
N THR A 243 3.12 3.42 -19.85
CA THR A 243 3.40 2.32 -18.90
C THR A 243 2.61 1.06 -19.26
N GLU A 244 3.31 -0.06 -19.40
CA GLU A 244 2.73 -1.40 -19.54
C GLU A 244 3.13 -2.29 -18.35
N ILE A 245 2.17 -3.01 -17.77
CA ILE A 245 2.42 -3.90 -16.62
C ILE A 245 1.70 -5.23 -16.80
N ASP A 246 2.41 -6.32 -16.52
CA ASP A 246 1.78 -7.61 -16.28
C ASP A 246 1.18 -7.63 -14.86
N PHE A 247 -0.15 -7.60 -14.76
CA PHE A 247 -0.85 -7.48 -13.48
C PHE A 247 -0.84 -8.76 -12.63
N ARG A 248 -0.26 -9.86 -13.14
CA ARG A 248 -0.03 -11.09 -12.35
C ARG A 248 1.31 -11.04 -11.65
N THR A 249 2.35 -10.64 -12.39
CA THR A 249 3.74 -10.60 -11.91
C THR A 249 4.09 -9.25 -11.28
N GLU A 250 3.26 -8.22 -11.47
CA GLU A 250 3.48 -6.84 -11.01
C GLU A 250 4.76 -6.21 -11.59
N LYS A 251 5.19 -6.68 -12.77
CA LYS A 251 6.39 -6.20 -13.46
C LYS A 251 6.02 -5.34 -14.65
N ASN A 252 6.76 -4.24 -14.83
CA ASN A 252 6.70 -3.46 -16.05
C ASN A 252 7.15 -4.32 -17.24
N ILE A 253 6.44 -4.20 -18.36
CA ILE A 253 6.88 -4.75 -19.63
C ILE A 253 7.78 -3.69 -20.27
N THR A 254 9.10 -3.89 -20.22
CA THR A 254 10.00 -3.11 -21.05
C THR A 254 9.87 -3.61 -22.47
N ASN A 255 9.32 -2.79 -23.35
CA ASN A 255 9.49 -2.98 -24.80
C ASN A 255 10.99 -2.81 -25.08
N SER A 256 11.68 -3.94 -25.24
CA SER A 256 13.05 -4.02 -25.76
C SER A 256 13.10 -3.66 -27.23
#